data_AF-A0A3N9XGN8-F1
#
_entry.id   AF-A0A3N9XGN8-F1
#
_cell.length_a   1.000
_cell.length_b   1.000
_cell.length_c   1.000
_cell.angle_alpha   90.00
_cell.angle_beta   90.00
_cell.angle_gamma   90.00
#
_symmetry.space_group_name_H-M   'P 1'
#
loop_
_entity.id
_entity.type
_entity.pdbx_description
1 polymer ?
#
loop_
_entity_poly.entity_id
_entity_poly.type
_entity_poly.pdbx_seq_one_letter_code
_entity_poly.pdbx_strand_id
1 'polypeptide(L)'
;MALIATLSTGVSAANAAPVGSGTSAFAAQAASAGLTPAQARTLQAQVDDYLAETGGTQIAANKIRLGAGTTLLLPLPGERQARELYAPAAATCDYGHMCSWQYSNYTGGKIDQYFCSDVRSVPPTWNSTGVYHNNQSTGTVAKFLGASKQWVADSEVAPNQDYINWYYIYYIDAC
;
A
#
# COMPACT_ATOMS: atom_id res chain seq x y z
N MET A 1 27.59 66.31 13.82
CA MET A 1 28.25 65.08 13.34
C MET A 1 28.14 64.05 14.46
N ALA A 2 27.30 63.01 14.28
CA ALA A 2 27.16 61.76 15.07
C ALA A 2 25.77 61.16 14.76
N LEU A 3 25.61 60.51 13.61
CA LEU A 3 25.64 59.05 13.37
C LEU A 3 24.48 58.29 14.06
N ILE A 4 23.39 58.10 13.30
CA ILE A 4 22.22 57.29 13.65
C ILE A 4 22.52 55.84 13.24
N ALA A 5 22.54 54.92 14.20
CA ALA A 5 22.72 53.49 13.96
C ALA A 5 21.35 52.83 13.72
N THR A 6 21.11 52.35 12.50
CA THR A 6 19.92 51.59 12.12
C THR A 6 20.13 50.10 12.39
N LEU A 7 19.38 49.54 13.34
CA LEU A 7 19.28 48.09 13.54
C LEU A 7 18.44 47.48 12.41
N SER A 8 19.05 46.60 11.62
CA SER A 8 18.36 45.78 10.62
C SER A 8 18.22 44.35 11.15
N THR A 9 17.01 43.97 11.56
CA THR A 9 16.67 42.60 11.93
C THR A 9 16.35 41.80 10.65
N GLY A 10 17.34 41.05 10.17
CA GLY A 10 17.16 40.10 9.08
C GLY A 10 16.36 38.89 9.55
N VAL A 11 15.09 38.80 9.13
CA VAL A 11 14.30 37.57 9.27
C VAL A 11 14.80 36.59 8.22
N SER A 12 15.53 35.56 8.65
CA SER A 12 15.89 34.44 7.77
C SER A 12 14.64 33.63 7.50
N ALA A 13 14.08 33.76 6.29
CA ALA A 13 13.07 32.83 5.79
C ALA A 13 13.73 31.46 5.67
N ALA A 14 13.31 30.50 6.50
CA ALA A 14 13.67 29.11 6.32
C ALA A 14 13.01 28.62 5.02
N ASN A 15 13.80 28.42 3.98
CA ASN A 15 13.34 27.75 2.77
C ASN A 15 12.96 26.31 3.13
N ALA A 16 11.66 26.05 3.25
CA ALA A 16 11.15 24.68 3.21
C ALA A 16 11.56 24.07 1.87
N ALA A 17 12.36 23.00 1.91
CA ALA A 17 12.69 22.23 0.73
C ALA A 17 11.39 21.71 0.07
N PRO A 18 11.27 21.73 -1.26
CA PRO A 18 10.08 21.23 -1.91
C PRO A 18 9.96 19.72 -1.67
N VAL A 19 8.86 19.29 -1.06
CA VAL A 19 8.45 17.88 -0.89
C VAL A 19 8.00 17.26 -2.23
N GLY A 20 8.53 17.74 -3.37
CA GLY A 20 7.94 17.57 -4.70
C GLY A 20 8.64 16.60 -5.66
N SER A 21 9.73 15.94 -5.24
CA SER A 21 10.52 15.11 -6.16
C SER A 21 9.94 13.70 -6.38
N GLY A 22 9.19 13.16 -5.42
CA GLY A 22 8.60 11.81 -5.52
C GLY A 22 7.41 11.74 -6.47
N THR A 23 6.45 12.64 -6.32
CA THR A 23 5.22 12.69 -7.13
C THR A 23 5.51 12.86 -8.62
N SER A 24 6.55 13.65 -8.97
CA SER A 24 6.94 13.84 -10.37
C SER A 24 7.58 12.59 -10.97
N ALA A 25 8.35 11.81 -10.20
CA ALA A 25 8.93 10.55 -10.65
C ALA A 25 7.86 9.47 -10.92
N PHE A 26 6.85 9.34 -10.05
CA PHE A 26 5.77 8.37 -10.24
C PHE A 26 4.82 8.74 -11.37
N ALA A 27 4.58 10.04 -11.60
CA ALA A 27 3.86 10.51 -12.78
C ALA A 27 4.58 10.15 -14.09
N ALA A 28 5.91 10.25 -14.12
CA ALA A 28 6.71 9.82 -15.27
C ALA A 28 6.64 8.30 -15.50
N GLN A 29 6.69 7.51 -14.42
CA GLN A 29 6.48 6.06 -14.50
C GLN A 29 5.11 5.72 -15.09
N ALA A 30 4.03 6.32 -14.56
CA ALA A 30 2.68 6.12 -15.08
C ALA A 30 2.58 6.46 -16.57
N ALA A 31 3.14 7.58 -17.00
CA ALA A 31 3.18 7.98 -18.41
C ALA A 31 3.94 6.96 -19.27
N SER A 32 5.09 6.48 -18.81
CA SER A 32 5.87 5.45 -19.53
C SER A 32 5.14 4.10 -19.64
N ALA A 33 4.21 3.84 -18.71
CA ALA A 33 3.34 2.67 -18.72
C ALA A 33 2.07 2.87 -19.58
N GLY A 34 1.97 4.01 -20.29
CA GLY A 34 0.88 4.31 -21.21
C GLY A 34 -0.34 4.95 -20.56
N LEU A 35 -0.28 5.36 -19.29
CA LEU A 35 -1.40 6.07 -18.65
C LEU A 35 -1.47 7.50 -19.19
N THR A 36 -2.69 7.94 -19.48
CA THR A 36 -2.95 9.36 -19.78
C THR A 36 -2.68 10.23 -18.55
N PRO A 37 -2.45 11.55 -18.73
CA PRO A 37 -2.27 12.46 -17.59
C PRO A 37 -3.45 12.45 -16.60
N ALA A 38 -4.68 12.22 -17.08
CA ALA A 38 -5.86 12.12 -16.23
C ALA A 38 -5.83 10.83 -15.38
N GLN A 39 -5.55 9.69 -16.01
CA GLN A 39 -5.41 8.41 -15.32
C GLN A 39 -4.27 8.43 -14.29
N ALA A 40 -3.13 9.03 -14.64
CA ALA A 40 -1.99 9.16 -13.73
C ALA A 40 -2.36 9.99 -12.48
N ARG A 41 -3.11 11.08 -12.63
CA ARG A 41 -3.60 11.88 -11.49
C ARG A 41 -4.59 11.10 -10.63
N THR A 42 -5.53 10.37 -11.24
CA THR A 42 -6.46 9.51 -10.49
C THR A 42 -5.73 8.43 -9.72
N LEU A 43 -4.76 7.76 -10.34
CA LEU A 43 -3.96 6.73 -9.69
C LEU A 43 -3.15 7.32 -8.52
N GLN A 44 -2.52 8.49 -8.71
CA GLN A 44 -1.77 9.13 -7.65
C GLN A 44 -2.66 9.52 -6.47
N ALA A 45 -3.85 10.07 -6.72
CA ALA A 45 -4.80 10.38 -5.64
C ALA A 45 -5.19 9.13 -4.85
N GLN A 46 -5.44 8.00 -5.53
CA GLN A 46 -5.70 6.74 -4.85
C GLN A 46 -4.52 6.28 -4.00
N VAL A 47 -3.29 6.36 -4.52
CA VAL A 47 -2.08 6.03 -3.74
C VAL A 47 -1.95 6.93 -2.52
N ASP A 48 -2.20 8.23 -2.66
CA ASP A 48 -2.13 9.20 -1.57
C ASP A 48 -3.18 8.89 -0.48
N ASP A 49 -4.40 8.50 -0.87
CA ASP A 49 -5.44 8.05 0.07
C ASP A 49 -5.00 6.81 0.86
N TYR A 50 -4.46 5.78 0.17
CA TYR A 50 -3.94 4.58 0.83
C TYR A 50 -2.73 4.88 1.73
N LEU A 51 -1.84 5.80 1.35
CA LEU A 51 -0.74 6.25 2.19
C LEU A 51 -1.24 6.96 3.45
N ALA A 52 -2.30 7.76 3.35
CA ALA A 52 -2.90 8.40 4.51
C ALA A 52 -3.56 7.39 5.46
N GLU A 53 -4.18 6.34 4.91
CA GLU A 53 -4.85 5.28 5.68
C GLU A 53 -3.88 4.32 6.36
N THR A 54 -2.82 3.90 5.66
CA THR A 54 -1.95 2.79 6.09
C THR A 54 -0.51 3.20 6.39
N GLY A 55 -0.14 4.44 6.08
CA GLY A 55 1.25 4.89 6.12
C GLY A 55 2.09 4.26 5.00
N GLY A 56 3.38 4.06 5.27
CA GLY A 56 4.30 3.42 4.34
C GLY A 56 5.00 4.39 3.40
N THR A 57 5.43 3.89 2.25
CA THR A 57 6.20 4.65 1.25
C THR A 57 5.83 4.21 -0.15
N GLN A 58 5.44 5.12 -1.03
CA GLN A 58 5.26 4.80 -2.45
C GLN A 58 6.60 4.40 -3.07
N ILE A 59 6.61 3.27 -3.79
CA ILE A 59 7.82 2.69 -4.42
C ILE A 59 7.66 2.50 -5.93
N ALA A 60 6.43 2.52 -6.42
CA ALA A 60 6.11 2.63 -7.84
C ALA A 60 4.78 3.39 -7.99
N ALA A 61 4.44 3.78 -9.23
CA ALA A 61 3.21 4.53 -9.52
C ALA A 61 1.94 3.93 -8.91
N ASN A 62 1.85 2.59 -8.78
CA ASN A 62 0.72 1.89 -8.17
C ASN A 62 1.11 0.97 -7.00
N LYS A 63 2.28 1.17 -6.37
CA LYS A 63 2.79 0.26 -5.33
C LYS A 63 3.31 1.02 -4.11
N ILE A 64 2.87 0.59 -2.94
CA ILE A 64 3.25 1.13 -1.63
C ILE A 64 3.98 0.03 -0.85
N ARG A 65 5.09 0.37 -0.22
CA ARG A 65 5.76 -0.46 0.78
C ARG A 65 5.20 -0.13 2.15
N LEU A 66 4.57 -1.10 2.81
CA LEU A 66 3.99 -0.93 4.15
C LEU A 66 4.95 -1.41 5.27
N GLY A 67 5.88 -2.31 4.92
CA GLY A 67 6.84 -2.91 5.85
C GLY A 67 8.05 -3.50 5.14
N ALA A 68 8.95 -4.13 5.90
CA ALA A 68 10.16 -4.72 5.34
C ALA A 68 9.86 -5.84 4.32
N GLY A 69 8.78 -6.60 4.54
CA GLY A 69 8.34 -7.67 3.64
C GLY A 69 6.88 -7.52 3.20
N THR A 70 6.30 -6.33 3.34
CA THR A 70 4.90 -6.08 2.99
C THR A 70 4.73 -4.97 1.96
N THR A 71 3.99 -5.26 0.90
CA THR A 71 3.61 -4.27 -0.11
C THR A 71 2.11 -4.27 -0.37
N LEU A 72 1.57 -3.11 -0.75
CA LEU A 72 0.23 -2.92 -1.27
C LEU A 72 0.34 -2.49 -2.73
N LEU A 73 -0.27 -3.26 -3.62
CA LEU A 73 -0.32 -3.03 -5.06
C LEU A 73 -1.75 -2.67 -5.46
N LEU A 74 -1.92 -1.55 -6.15
CA LEU A 74 -3.22 -1.06 -6.61
C LEU A 74 -3.46 -1.42 -8.08
N PRO A 75 -4.72 -1.67 -8.49
CA PRO A 75 -5.06 -1.81 -9.90
C PRO A 75 -4.80 -0.49 -10.64
N LEU A 76 -4.39 -0.59 -11.90
CA LEU A 76 -4.26 0.58 -12.74
C LEU A 76 -5.65 1.08 -13.17
N PRO A 77 -5.78 2.36 -13.56
CA PRO A 77 -7.07 2.91 -13.96
C PRO A 77 -7.73 2.12 -15.10
N GLY A 78 -8.94 1.61 -14.85
CA GLY A 78 -9.70 0.79 -15.79
C GLY A 78 -9.51 -0.72 -15.62
N GLU A 79 -8.58 -1.15 -14.78
CA GLU A 79 -8.32 -2.56 -14.49
C GLU A 79 -9.03 -3.00 -13.21
N ARG A 80 -9.47 -4.27 -13.19
CA ARG A 80 -10.09 -4.87 -12.00
C ARG A 80 -9.09 -5.55 -11.09
N GLN A 81 -8.02 -6.10 -11.65
CA GLN A 81 -7.00 -6.84 -10.91
C GLN A 81 -5.74 -5.99 -10.82
N ALA A 82 -5.08 -6.03 -9.67
CA ALA A 82 -3.78 -5.40 -9.51
C ALA A 82 -2.73 -6.14 -10.32
N ARG A 83 -1.83 -5.39 -10.97
CA ARG A 83 -0.64 -5.90 -11.64
C ARG A 83 0.52 -4.93 -11.47
N GLU A 84 1.74 -5.43 -11.59
CA GLU A 84 2.91 -4.56 -11.65
C GLU A 84 2.83 -3.66 -12.89
N LEU A 85 3.32 -2.44 -12.77
CA LEU A 85 3.15 -1.38 -13.77
C LEU A 85 3.53 -1.82 -15.20
N TYR A 86 4.62 -2.58 -15.33
CA TYR A 86 5.16 -3.08 -16.60
C TYR A 86 4.93 -4.59 -16.82
N ALA A 87 4.16 -5.26 -15.97
CA ALA A 87 3.78 -6.65 -16.17
C ALA A 87 2.40 -6.73 -16.85
N PRO A 88 2.21 -7.60 -17.85
CA PRO A 88 0.91 -7.72 -18.52
C PRO A 88 -0.11 -8.55 -17.73
N ALA A 89 0.34 -9.38 -16.79
CA ALA A 89 -0.50 -10.31 -16.05
C ALA A 89 -0.89 -9.77 -14.67
N ALA A 90 -2.06 -10.18 -14.18
CA ALA A 90 -2.48 -9.93 -12.81
C ALA A 90 -1.47 -10.50 -11.80
N ALA A 91 -1.29 -9.81 -10.69
CA ALA A 91 -0.40 -10.23 -9.62
C ALA A 91 -0.92 -11.52 -8.96
N THR A 92 -0.06 -12.54 -8.89
CA THR A 92 -0.30 -13.83 -8.22
C THR A 92 0.18 -13.80 -6.76
N CYS A 93 -0.07 -14.85 -5.98
CA CYS A 93 0.61 -15.02 -4.69
C CYS A 93 1.81 -15.95 -4.84
N ASP A 94 3.01 -15.42 -4.62
CA ASP A 94 4.23 -16.19 -4.75
C ASP A 94 4.41 -17.16 -3.59
N TYR A 95 5.10 -18.28 -3.82
CA TYR A 95 5.37 -19.25 -2.77
C TYR A 95 6.19 -18.62 -1.64
N GLY A 96 5.79 -18.86 -0.40
CA GLY A 96 6.38 -18.25 0.80
C GLY A 96 5.64 -17.00 1.27
N HIS A 97 4.57 -16.57 0.58
CA HIS A 97 3.86 -15.33 0.88
C HIS A 97 2.43 -15.55 1.36
N MET A 98 1.96 -14.62 2.18
CA MET A 98 0.55 -14.42 2.51
C MET A 98 0.03 -13.23 1.71
N CYS A 99 -0.95 -13.48 0.83
CA CYS A 99 -1.52 -12.43 -0.01
C CYS A 99 -2.99 -12.22 0.29
N SER A 100 -3.44 -10.97 0.20
CA SER A 100 -4.81 -10.57 0.48
C SER A 100 -5.30 -9.64 -0.60
N TRP A 101 -6.47 -9.90 -1.16
CA TRP A 101 -7.13 -9.05 -2.15
C TRP A 101 -8.36 -8.39 -1.55
N GLN A 102 -8.54 -7.11 -1.88
CA GLN A 102 -9.63 -6.29 -1.40
C GLN A 102 -11.01 -6.91 -1.67
N TYR A 103 -11.18 -7.49 -2.85
CA TYR A 103 -12.46 -8.04 -3.29
C TYR A 103 -12.32 -9.50 -3.73
N SER A 104 -13.48 -10.15 -3.84
CA SER A 104 -13.58 -11.50 -4.40
C SER A 104 -13.01 -11.59 -5.83
N ASN A 105 -12.69 -12.82 -6.25
CA ASN A 105 -12.08 -13.10 -7.55
C ASN A 105 -10.71 -12.42 -7.79
N TYR A 106 -9.94 -12.17 -6.72
CA TYR A 106 -8.59 -11.58 -6.80
C TYR A 106 -8.60 -10.19 -7.47
N THR A 107 -9.57 -9.35 -7.10
CA THR A 107 -9.75 -7.99 -7.65
C THR A 107 -9.52 -6.91 -6.59
N GLY A 108 -9.34 -5.66 -7.03
CA GLY A 108 -8.99 -4.52 -6.19
C GLY A 108 -7.51 -4.51 -5.80
N GLY A 109 -7.19 -3.84 -4.70
CA GLY A 109 -5.83 -3.81 -4.16
C GLY A 109 -5.37 -5.19 -3.66
N LYS A 110 -4.07 -5.46 -3.78
CA LYS A 110 -3.42 -6.67 -3.26
C LYS A 110 -2.39 -6.29 -2.19
N ILE A 111 -2.54 -6.80 -0.98
CA ILE A 111 -1.48 -6.83 0.02
C ILE A 111 -0.70 -8.14 -0.16
N ASP A 112 0.63 -8.04 -0.11
CA ASP A 112 1.55 -9.16 -0.24
C ASP A 112 2.55 -9.10 0.93
N GLN A 113 2.57 -10.13 1.77
CA GLN A 113 3.40 -10.22 2.97
C GLN A 113 4.29 -11.46 2.94
N TYR A 114 5.58 -11.26 3.21
CA TYR A 114 6.57 -12.34 3.28
C TYR A 114 6.98 -12.71 4.72
N PHE A 115 7.20 -11.72 5.58
CA PHE A 115 7.76 -11.96 6.92
C PHE A 115 6.66 -12.18 7.97
N CYS A 116 6.87 -13.19 8.82
CA CYS A 116 6.15 -13.34 10.10
C CYS A 116 6.41 -12.14 11.03
N SER A 117 5.46 -11.84 11.92
CA SER A 117 5.54 -10.75 12.89
C SER A 117 5.66 -9.35 12.26
N ASP A 118 5.46 -9.26 10.94
CA ASP A 118 5.28 -8.01 10.20
C ASP A 118 3.80 -7.60 10.24
N VAL A 119 3.29 -7.29 11.44
CA VAL A 119 1.87 -6.92 11.63
C VAL A 119 1.57 -5.63 10.89
N ARG A 120 0.76 -5.68 9.82
CA ARG A 120 0.44 -4.51 8.97
C ARG A 120 -1.03 -4.21 8.91
N SER A 121 -1.32 -2.91 8.80
CA SER A 121 -2.68 -2.42 8.67
C SER A 121 -3.26 -2.87 7.34
N VAL A 122 -4.49 -3.35 7.38
CA VAL A 122 -5.38 -3.40 6.22
C VAL A 122 -5.96 -1.99 6.04
N PRO A 123 -6.09 -1.47 4.81
CA PRO A 123 -6.76 -0.20 4.57
C PRO A 123 -8.21 -0.21 5.10
N PRO A 124 -8.66 0.78 5.89
CA PRO A 124 -10.03 0.85 6.40
C PRO A 124 -11.11 0.89 5.30
N THR A 125 -10.74 1.28 4.09
CA THR A 125 -11.61 1.21 2.90
C THR A 125 -11.91 -0.22 2.45
N TRP A 126 -11.20 -1.23 2.95
CA TRP A 126 -11.51 -2.64 2.72
C TRP A 126 -12.61 -3.06 3.70
N ASN A 127 -13.86 -2.87 3.30
CA ASN A 127 -15.04 -3.02 4.17
C ASN A 127 -16.04 -4.06 3.65
N SER A 128 -15.60 -4.96 2.78
CA SER A 128 -16.42 -6.00 2.15
C SER A 128 -15.68 -7.34 2.09
N THR A 129 -16.34 -8.35 1.52
CA THR A 129 -15.73 -9.67 1.32
C THR A 129 -14.65 -9.62 0.26
N GLY A 130 -13.43 -10.03 0.64
CA GLY A 130 -12.34 -10.31 -0.28
C GLY A 130 -11.83 -11.75 -0.15
N VAL A 131 -10.58 -11.96 -0.56
CA VAL A 131 -9.94 -13.28 -0.57
C VAL A 131 -8.55 -13.15 0.00
N TYR A 132 -8.13 -14.15 0.77
CA TYR A 132 -6.72 -14.35 1.09
C TYR A 132 -6.20 -15.62 0.43
N HIS A 133 -4.89 -15.67 0.23
CA HIS A 133 -4.14 -16.86 -0.16
C HIS A 133 -2.91 -16.93 0.72
N ASN A 134 -2.93 -17.88 1.67
CA ASN A 134 -1.76 -18.27 2.42
C ASN A 134 -0.97 -19.28 1.59
N ASN A 135 -0.01 -18.80 0.79
CA ASN A 135 0.88 -19.63 -0.03
C ASN A 135 2.25 -19.84 0.64
N GLN A 136 2.30 -19.76 1.97
CA GLN A 136 3.53 -19.93 2.75
C GLN A 136 3.95 -21.41 2.82
N SER A 137 5.08 -21.68 3.48
CA SER A 137 5.51 -23.04 3.80
C SER A 137 4.46 -23.78 4.62
N THR A 138 4.31 -25.09 4.38
CA THR A 138 3.34 -25.94 5.10
C THR A 138 3.50 -25.84 6.62
N GLY A 139 2.37 -25.69 7.31
CA GLY A 139 2.32 -25.54 8.77
C GLY A 139 2.19 -24.10 9.24
N THR A 140 2.41 -23.10 8.37
CA THR A 140 2.17 -21.70 8.70
C THR A 140 0.68 -21.37 8.71
N VAL A 141 0.29 -20.50 9.64
CA VAL A 141 -1.08 -20.00 9.83
C VAL A 141 -0.99 -18.49 10.03
N ALA A 142 -1.64 -17.72 9.15
CA ALA A 142 -1.69 -16.26 9.27
C ALA A 142 -2.76 -15.83 10.28
N LYS A 143 -2.55 -14.70 10.95
CA LYS A 143 -3.50 -14.14 11.92
C LYS A 143 -4.18 -12.90 11.37
N PHE A 144 -5.51 -12.85 11.53
CA PHE A 144 -6.32 -11.68 11.23
C PHE A 144 -6.76 -11.02 12.53
N LEU A 145 -6.42 -9.73 12.67
CA LEU A 145 -6.58 -8.98 13.90
C LEU A 145 -7.51 -7.79 13.70
N GLY A 146 -8.31 -7.47 14.71
CA GLY A 146 -9.21 -6.31 14.65
C GLY A 146 -8.55 -5.02 15.17
N ALA A 147 -9.36 -3.96 15.35
CA ALA A 147 -8.88 -2.59 15.57
C ALA A 147 -7.93 -2.41 16.77
N SER A 148 -8.15 -3.13 17.88
CA SER A 148 -7.28 -3.10 19.06
C SER A 148 -6.17 -4.16 19.02
N LYS A 149 -5.89 -4.71 17.82
CA LYS A 149 -4.97 -5.84 17.58
C LYS A 149 -5.35 -7.14 18.31
N GLN A 150 -6.60 -7.26 18.75
CA GLN A 150 -7.12 -8.51 19.26
C GLN A 150 -7.29 -9.52 18.12
N TRP A 151 -7.11 -10.80 18.43
CA TRP A 151 -7.38 -11.89 17.51
C TRP A 151 -8.84 -11.90 17.06
N VAL A 152 -9.08 -12.12 15.76
CA VAL A 152 -10.41 -12.26 15.16
C VAL A 152 -10.57 -13.60 14.47
N ALA A 153 -9.57 -14.00 13.67
CA ALA A 153 -9.56 -15.26 12.94
C ALA A 153 -8.14 -15.66 12.58
N ASP A 154 -7.99 -16.91 12.16
CA ASP A 154 -6.77 -17.46 11.57
C ASP A 154 -7.05 -17.86 10.12
N SER A 155 -6.01 -17.94 9.29
CA SER A 155 -6.10 -18.69 8.05
C SER A 155 -6.17 -20.19 8.32
N GLU A 156 -6.63 -20.97 7.35
CA GLU A 156 -6.30 -22.40 7.35
C GLU A 156 -4.78 -22.61 7.18
N VAL A 157 -4.31 -23.83 7.44
CA VAL A 157 -2.89 -24.18 7.30
C VAL A 157 -2.44 -24.05 5.85
N ALA A 158 -1.29 -23.41 5.62
CA ALA A 158 -0.72 -23.25 4.30
C ALA A 158 -0.39 -24.60 3.60
N PRO A 159 -0.55 -24.71 2.27
CA PRO A 159 -1.12 -23.70 1.39
C PRO A 159 -2.66 -23.73 1.41
N ASN A 160 -3.30 -22.57 1.53
CA ASN A 160 -4.75 -22.43 1.48
C ASN A 160 -5.18 -21.07 0.93
N GLN A 161 -6.39 -21.01 0.38
CA GLN A 161 -7.06 -19.76 0.04
C GLN A 161 -8.53 -19.83 0.45
N ASP A 162 -9.08 -18.72 0.92
CA ASP A 162 -10.50 -18.61 1.25
C ASP A 162 -10.97 -17.15 1.23
N TYR A 163 -12.29 -16.97 1.37
CA TYR A 163 -12.92 -15.68 1.55
C TYR A 163 -12.74 -15.16 2.96
N ILE A 164 -12.67 -13.84 3.08
CA ILE A 164 -12.62 -13.16 4.37
C ILE A 164 -13.37 -11.84 4.29
N ASN A 165 -14.06 -11.49 5.38
CA ASN A 165 -14.75 -10.22 5.50
C ASN A 165 -13.81 -9.19 6.11
N TRP A 166 -13.30 -8.27 5.28
CA TRP A 166 -12.35 -7.25 5.71
C TRP A 166 -12.94 -6.23 6.68
N TYR A 167 -14.27 -6.12 6.78
CA TYR A 167 -14.95 -5.18 7.68
C TYR A 167 -14.48 -5.30 9.14
N TYR A 168 -14.11 -6.50 9.59
CA TYR A 168 -13.69 -6.76 10.97
C TYR A 168 -12.17 -6.82 11.14
N ILE A 169 -11.40 -6.78 10.05
CA ILE A 169 -9.97 -7.01 10.04
C ILE A 169 -9.25 -5.69 9.80
N TYR A 170 -8.43 -5.30 10.76
CA TYR A 170 -7.67 -4.05 10.72
C TYR A 170 -6.18 -4.32 10.55
N TYR A 171 -5.70 -5.50 10.95
CA TYR A 171 -4.30 -5.89 10.75
C TYR A 171 -4.18 -7.34 10.33
N ILE A 172 -3.10 -7.65 9.62
CA ILE A 172 -2.69 -9.00 9.25
C ILE A 172 -1.28 -9.22 9.78
N ASP A 173 -1.08 -10.36 10.43
CA ASP A 173 0.23 -10.97 10.61
C ASP A 173 0.29 -12.19 9.69
N ALA A 174 1.34 -12.32 8.89
CA ALA A 174 1.51 -13.48 8.03
C ALA A 174 1.73 -14.77 8.84
N CYS A 175 1.97 -14.68 10.16
CA CYS A 175 2.15 -15.79 11.08
C CYS A 175 1.64 -15.46 12.51
#